data_AF-A0A3N8GRP7-F1
#
_entry.id   AF-A0A3N8GRP7-F1
#
_cell.length_a   1.000
_cell.length_b   1.000
_cell.length_c   1.000
_cell.angle_alpha   90.00
_cell.angle_beta   90.00
_cell.angle_gamma   90.00
#
_symmetry.space_group_name_H-M   'P 1'
#
loop_
_entity.id
_entity.type
_entity.pdbx_description
1 polymer ?
#
loop_
_entity_poly.entity_id
_entity_poly.type
_entity_poly.pdbx_seq_one_letter_code
_entity_poly.pdbx_strand_id
1 'polypeptide(L)'
;MTTCSGTTAGSWGRQPTAKEMLHFIRASVESIRKDAAHDRLADGSVVERRLSSLLRHALMTRSPYEIALVLGSAAELMLFPENDVLERCTAAVQKADQQTLRDLVWAVRQHRRIRGGRRVRRFGIEVQ
;
A
#
# COMPACT_ATOMS: atom_id res chain seq x y z
N MET A 1 22.85 25.66 0.66
CA MET A 1 22.13 24.82 1.63
C MET A 1 20.67 24.81 1.22
N THR A 2 20.24 23.73 0.56
CA THR A 2 18.85 23.53 0.14
C THR A 2 18.02 23.11 1.34
N THR A 3 16.94 23.84 1.58
CA THR A 3 16.01 23.65 2.68
C THR A 3 15.33 22.29 2.56
N CYS A 4 15.64 21.40 3.50
CA CYS A 4 14.89 20.18 3.73
C CYS A 4 13.53 20.55 4.33
N SER A 5 12.49 20.48 3.52
CA SER A 5 11.10 20.54 3.98
C SER A 5 10.86 19.35 4.90
N GLY A 6 10.95 19.59 6.20
CA GLY A 6 10.52 18.66 7.22
C GLY A 6 9.07 18.29 6.96
N THR A 7 8.83 17.04 6.58
CA THR A 7 7.49 16.47 6.57
C THR A 7 7.01 16.48 8.00
N THR A 8 6.05 17.35 8.28
CA THR A 8 5.37 17.44 9.55
C THR A 8 4.77 16.08 9.88
N ALA A 9 5.42 15.36 10.80
CA ALA A 9 4.80 14.32 11.62
C ALA A 9 3.76 14.99 12.54
N GLY A 10 2.70 15.52 11.94
CA GLY A 10 1.61 16.21 12.61
C GLY A 10 0.46 15.25 12.83
N SER A 11 0.10 15.07 14.11
CA SER A 11 -1.15 14.50 14.62
C SER A 11 -1.25 12.97 14.70
N TRP A 12 -0.81 12.43 15.84
CA TRP A 12 -1.07 11.06 16.28
C TRP A 12 -2.52 10.89 16.81
N GLY A 13 -3.51 11.48 16.14
CA GLY A 13 -4.91 11.41 16.58
C GLY A 13 -5.96 11.80 15.54
N ARG A 14 -5.59 12.45 14.43
CA ARG A 14 -6.53 12.77 13.36
C ARG A 14 -6.61 11.61 12.36
N GLN A 15 -7.81 11.08 12.18
CA GLN A 15 -8.08 10.13 11.10
C GLN A 15 -7.89 10.81 9.74
N PRO A 16 -7.20 10.17 8.79
CA PRO A 16 -7.07 10.71 7.45
C PRO A 16 -8.42 10.66 6.73
N THR A 17 -8.73 11.73 6.01
CA THR A 17 -9.87 11.79 5.09
C THR A 17 -9.58 10.96 3.83
N ALA A 18 -10.63 10.58 3.10
CA ALA A 18 -10.47 9.86 1.84
C ALA A 18 -9.60 10.65 0.82
N LYS A 19 -9.74 11.99 0.78
CA LYS A 19 -8.94 12.86 -0.09
C LYS A 19 -7.45 12.81 0.28
N GLU A 20 -7.13 12.87 1.57
CA GLU A 20 -5.76 12.75 2.07
C GLU A 20 -5.20 11.37 1.73
N MET A 21 -5.95 10.29 1.98
CA MET A 21 -5.53 8.93 1.60
C MET A 21 -5.22 8.81 0.11
N LEU A 22 -6.09 9.32 -0.78
CA LEU A 22 -5.85 9.30 -2.22
C LEU A 22 -4.60 10.11 -2.60
N HIS A 23 -4.36 11.25 -1.95
CA HIS A 23 -3.16 12.04 -2.17
C HIS A 23 -1.90 11.25 -1.78
N PHE A 24 -1.90 10.64 -0.59
CA PHE A 24 -0.77 9.84 -0.11
C PHE A 24 -0.53 8.59 -0.97
N ILE A 25 -1.60 7.92 -1.42
CA ILE A 25 -1.49 6.78 -2.34
C ILE A 25 -0.78 7.20 -3.63
N ARG A 26 -1.22 8.29 -4.27
CA ARG A 26 -0.62 8.77 -5.52
C ARG A 26 0.84 9.18 -5.34
N ALA A 27 1.15 9.87 -4.24
CA ALA A 27 2.53 10.22 -3.90
C ALA A 27 3.41 8.98 -3.69
N SER A 28 2.88 7.96 -3.01
CA SER A 28 3.56 6.68 -2.79
C SER A 28 3.77 5.92 -4.10
N VAL A 29 2.77 5.87 -4.99
CA VAL A 29 2.87 5.26 -6.32
C VAL A 29 3.97 5.92 -7.15
N GLU A 30 4.03 7.25 -7.14
CA GLU A 30 5.06 8.00 -7.84
C GLU A 30 6.46 7.69 -7.27
N SER A 31 6.60 7.61 -5.95
CA SER A 31 7.86 7.21 -5.32
C SER A 31 8.28 5.79 -5.72
N ILE A 32 7.36 4.83 -5.71
CA ILE A 32 7.63 3.44 -6.09
C ILE A 32 8.04 3.34 -7.56
N ARG A 33 7.39 4.10 -8.46
CA ARG A 33 7.75 4.14 -9.88
C ARG A 33 9.12 4.76 -10.11
N LYS A 34 9.46 5.83 -9.38
CA LYS A 34 10.80 6.41 -9.41
C LYS A 34 11.83 5.39 -8.96
N ASP A 35 11.62 4.72 -7.84
CA ASP A 35 12.53 3.67 -7.34
C ASP A 35 12.77 2.59 -8.42
N ALA A 36 11.69 2.16 -9.10
CA ALA A 36 11.78 1.17 -10.17
C ALA A 36 12.49 1.69 -11.45
N ALA A 37 12.32 2.96 -11.82
CA ALA A 37 12.94 3.54 -13.00
C ALA A 37 14.46 3.69 -12.90
N HIS A 38 15.00 3.78 -11.67
CA HIS A 38 16.43 3.86 -11.44
C HIS A 38 17.12 2.48 -11.50
N ASP A 39 16.35 1.39 -11.44
CA ASP A 39 16.85 0.02 -11.48
C ASP A 39 16.80 -0.52 -12.93
N ARG A 40 17.80 -0.15 -13.74
CA ARG A 40 17.89 -0.44 -15.18
C ARG A 40 17.95 -1.93 -15.55
N LEU A 41 18.05 -2.84 -14.58
CA LEU A 41 18.31 -4.27 -14.79
C LEU A 41 17.08 -5.17 -14.56
N ALA A 42 15.95 -4.66 -14.09
CA ALA A 42 14.93 -5.52 -13.49
C ALA A 42 13.58 -5.50 -14.20
N ASP A 43 13.30 -6.62 -14.84
CA ASP A 43 12.00 -7.04 -15.39
C ASP A 43 10.93 -7.04 -14.29
N GLY A 44 10.01 -6.05 -14.30
CA GLY A 44 8.74 -5.97 -13.56
C GLY A 44 8.73 -6.15 -12.03
N SER A 45 9.77 -6.72 -11.43
CA SER A 45 9.84 -7.37 -10.12
C SER A 45 10.31 -6.41 -9.03
N VAL A 46 10.86 -5.25 -9.41
CA VAL A 46 11.27 -4.20 -8.45
C VAL A 46 10.06 -3.64 -7.73
N VAL A 47 9.00 -3.34 -8.48
CA VAL A 47 7.75 -2.83 -7.94
C VAL A 47 7.12 -3.86 -6.99
N GLU A 48 7.12 -5.14 -7.38
CA GLU A 48 6.65 -6.23 -6.53
C GLU A 48 7.48 -6.35 -5.25
N ARG A 49 8.82 -6.44 -5.35
CA ARG A 49 9.72 -6.50 -4.19
C ARG A 49 9.55 -5.31 -3.25
N ARG A 50 9.39 -4.10 -3.81
CA ARG A 50 9.17 -2.87 -3.03
C ARG A 50 7.84 -2.92 -2.29
N LEU A 51 6.76 -3.31 -2.96
CA LEU A 51 5.44 -3.49 -2.34
C LEU A 51 5.48 -4.56 -1.25
N SER A 52 6.13 -5.70 -1.50
CA SER A 52 6.34 -6.77 -0.51
C SER A 52 7.09 -6.25 0.72
N SER A 53 8.17 -5.49 0.52
CA SER A 53 8.96 -4.91 1.62
C SER A 53 8.16 -3.92 2.45
N LEU A 54 7.42 -3.00 1.79
CA LEU A 54 6.59 -2.02 2.47
C LEU A 54 5.45 -2.68 3.25
N LEU A 55 4.79 -3.67 2.65
CA LEU A 55 3.68 -4.38 3.30
C LEU A 55 4.17 -5.21 4.49
N ARG A 56 5.33 -5.86 4.35
CA ARG A 56 5.97 -6.57 5.46
C ARG A 56 6.28 -5.61 6.61
N HIS A 57 6.87 -4.45 6.32
CA HIS A 57 7.16 -3.44 7.33
C HIS A 57 5.88 -2.98 8.04
N ALA A 58 4.83 -2.61 7.29
CA ALA A 58 3.55 -2.17 7.82
C ALA A 58 2.87 -3.22 8.72
N LEU A 59 3.00 -4.50 8.37
CA LEU A 59 2.51 -5.60 9.20
C LEU A 59 3.34 -5.79 10.48
N MET A 60 4.66 -5.65 10.41
CA MET A 60 5.55 -5.72 11.58
C MET A 60 5.31 -4.57 12.56
N THR A 61 5.11 -3.34 12.05
CA THR A 61 4.78 -2.16 12.86
C THR A 61 3.32 -2.15 13.32
N ARG A 62 2.49 -3.08 12.82
CA ARG A 62 1.05 -3.17 13.06
C ARG A 62 0.34 -1.85 12.76
N SER A 63 0.78 -1.12 11.75
CA SER A 63 0.23 0.19 11.39
C SER A 63 -0.93 0.03 10.40
N PRO A 64 -2.20 0.23 10.81
CA PRO A 64 -3.34 0.08 9.91
C PRO A 64 -3.29 1.09 8.77
N TYR A 65 -2.77 2.29 9.06
CA TYR A 65 -2.57 3.35 8.08
C TYR A 65 -1.58 2.94 6.99
N GLU A 66 -0.40 2.43 7.37
CA GLU A 66 0.61 1.99 6.40
C GLU A 66 0.10 0.80 5.59
N ILE A 67 -0.61 -0.14 6.22
CA ILE A 67 -1.24 -1.27 5.51
C ILE A 67 -2.22 -0.76 4.45
N ALA A 68 -3.14 0.13 4.82
CA ALA A 68 -4.12 0.71 3.92
C ALA A 68 -3.45 1.49 2.78
N LEU A 69 -2.42 2.29 3.09
CA LEU A 69 -1.65 3.04 2.11
C LEU A 69 -0.99 2.12 1.09
N VAL A 70 -0.26 1.09 1.55
CA VAL A 70 0.42 0.15 0.66
C VAL A 70 -0.57 -0.63 -0.19
N LEU A 71 -1.69 -1.09 0.38
CA LEU A 71 -2.75 -1.77 -0.38
C LEU A 71 -3.38 -0.87 -1.45
N GLY A 72 -3.61 0.41 -1.13
CA GLY A 72 -4.10 1.40 -2.08
C GLY A 72 -3.12 1.63 -3.22
N SER A 73 -1.84 1.81 -2.91
CA SER A 73 -0.78 2.00 -3.91
C SER A 73 -0.63 0.78 -4.81
N ALA A 74 -0.69 -0.42 -4.24
CA ALA A 74 -0.65 -1.67 -4.98
C ALA A 74 -1.83 -1.78 -5.96
N ALA A 75 -3.05 -1.47 -5.50
CA ALA A 75 -4.26 -1.48 -6.34
C ALA A 75 -4.20 -0.45 -7.48
N GLU A 76 -3.64 0.74 -7.25
CA GLU A 76 -3.41 1.75 -8.30
C GLU A 76 -2.36 1.29 -9.33
N LEU A 77 -1.41 0.46 -8.91
CA LEU A 77 -0.43 -0.20 -9.77
C LEU A 77 -0.95 -1.50 -10.43
N MET A 78 -2.21 -1.88 -10.22
CA MET A 78 -2.79 -3.16 -10.68
C MET A 78 -2.01 -4.40 -10.21
N LEU A 79 -1.35 -4.29 -9.05
CA LEU A 79 -0.62 -5.35 -8.38
C LEU A 79 -1.34 -5.66 -7.08
N PHE A 80 -1.75 -6.91 -6.88
CA PHE A 80 -2.53 -7.27 -5.71
C PHE A 80 -1.80 -8.29 -4.85
N PRO A 81 -1.88 -8.18 -3.52
CA PRO A 81 -1.29 -9.19 -2.66
C PRO A 81 -1.97 -10.55 -2.87
N GLU A 82 -1.26 -11.62 -2.52
CA GLU A 82 -1.84 -12.95 -2.41
C GLU A 82 -3.02 -12.98 -1.42
N ASN A 83 -3.88 -13.99 -1.55
CA ASN A 83 -5.17 -13.99 -0.87
C ASN A 83 -5.02 -14.03 0.65
N ASP A 84 -4.15 -14.90 1.15
CA ASP A 84 -3.80 -15.03 2.56
C ASP A 84 -3.18 -13.73 3.14
N VAL A 85 -2.36 -13.03 2.35
CA VAL A 85 -1.78 -11.74 2.73
C VAL A 85 -2.87 -10.67 2.83
N LEU A 86 -3.79 -10.64 1.85
CA LEU A 86 -4.92 -9.72 1.83
C LEU A 86 -5.87 -9.95 3.02
N GLU A 87 -6.15 -11.21 3.38
CA GLU A 87 -6.93 -11.54 4.57
C GLU A 87 -6.26 -11.02 5.85
N ARG A 88 -4.96 -11.26 6.01
CA ARG A 88 -4.18 -10.78 7.17
C ARG A 88 -4.20 -9.25 7.28
N CYS A 89 -4.00 -8.55 6.17
CA CYS A 89 -4.05 -7.10 6.12
C CYS A 89 -5.46 -6.57 6.45
N THR A 90 -6.50 -7.22 5.92
CA THR A 90 -7.89 -6.84 6.21
C THR A 90 -8.21 -7.02 7.68
N ALA A 91 -7.81 -8.14 8.29
CA ALA A 91 -8.02 -8.38 9.71
C ALA A 91 -7.28 -7.36 10.59
N ALA A 92 -6.07 -6.94 10.19
CA ALA A 92 -5.31 -5.90 10.88
C ALA A 92 -6.01 -4.52 10.81
N VAL A 93 -6.52 -4.14 9.64
CA VAL A 93 -7.21 -2.84 9.46
C VAL A 93 -8.62 -2.85 10.06
N GLN A 94 -9.32 -3.99 10.07
CA GLN A 94 -10.64 -4.11 10.70
C GLN A 94 -10.63 -3.86 12.21
N LYS A 95 -9.52 -4.17 12.88
CA LYS A 95 -9.32 -3.88 14.32
C LYS A 95 -9.06 -2.41 14.59
N ALA A 96 -8.76 -1.61 13.57
CA ALA A 96 -8.56 -0.18 13.71
C ALA A 96 -9.91 0.53 13.77
N ASP A 97 -10.07 1.42 14.75
CA ASP A 97 -11.23 2.32 14.84
C ASP A 97 -11.08 3.48 13.85
N GLN A 98 -10.94 3.18 12.55
CA GLN A 98 -10.79 4.16 11.47
C GLN A 98 -11.59 3.72 10.24
N GLN A 99 -12.77 4.33 10.03
CA GLN A 99 -13.69 3.93 8.96
C GLN A 99 -13.08 4.13 7.57
N THR A 100 -12.41 5.27 7.33
CA THR A 100 -11.76 5.57 6.03
C THR A 100 -10.81 4.45 5.59
N LEU A 101 -10.04 3.88 6.52
CA LEU A 101 -9.09 2.81 6.20
C LEU A 101 -9.81 1.50 5.88
N ARG A 102 -10.88 1.19 6.62
CA ARG A 102 -11.72 0.01 6.38
C ARG A 102 -12.40 0.09 5.01
N ASP A 103 -12.94 1.24 4.66
CA ASP A 103 -13.58 1.47 3.36
C ASP A 103 -12.57 1.34 2.21
N LEU A 104 -11.36 1.85 2.41
CA LEU A 104 -10.28 1.76 1.43
C LEU A 104 -9.86 0.30 1.18
N VAL A 105 -9.63 -0.47 2.24
CA VAL A 105 -9.29 -1.90 2.11
C VAL A 105 -10.44 -2.68 1.47
N TRP A 106 -11.70 -2.35 1.80
CA TRP A 106 -12.86 -2.92 1.13
C TRP A 106 -12.86 -2.59 -0.37
N ALA A 107 -12.61 -1.33 -0.73
CA ALA A 107 -12.52 -0.91 -2.13
C ALA A 107 -11.39 -1.63 -2.88
N VAL A 108 -10.22 -1.83 -2.26
CA VAL A 108 -9.12 -2.62 -2.84
C VAL A 108 -9.55 -4.07 -3.09
N ARG A 109 -10.26 -4.69 -2.15
CA ARG A 109 -10.81 -6.06 -2.32
C ARG A 109 -11.82 -6.13 -3.46
N GLN A 110 -12.72 -5.14 -3.57
CA GLN A 110 -13.67 -5.10 -4.68
C GLN A 110 -12.97 -4.85 -6.01
N HIS A 111 -11.99 -3.94 -6.06
CA HIS A 111 -11.21 -3.67 -7.25
C HIS A 111 -10.49 -4.94 -7.71
N ARG A 112 -9.87 -5.70 -6.80
CA ARG A 112 -9.28 -7.01 -7.08
C ARG A 112 -10.30 -7.99 -7.65
N ARG A 113 -11.51 -8.09 -7.07
CA ARG A 113 -12.55 -9.01 -7.54
C ARG A 113 -13.02 -8.67 -8.95
N ILE A 114 -13.31 -7.39 -9.21
CA ILE A 114 -13.77 -6.89 -10.51
C ILE A 114 -12.68 -7.05 -11.58
N ARG A 115 -11.43 -6.75 -11.23
CA ARG A 115 -10.29 -6.85 -12.15
C ARG A 115 -9.70 -8.26 -12.25
N GLY A 116 -10.04 -9.15 -11.32
CA GLY A 116 -9.38 -10.43 -11.01
C GLY A 116 -9.46 -11.54 -12.05
N GLY A 117 -9.68 -11.20 -13.33
CA GLY A 117 -9.48 -12.13 -14.43
C GLY A 117 -8.04 -12.65 -14.53
N ARG A 118 -7.78 -13.52 -15.52
CA ARG A 118 -6.55 -14.31 -15.72
C ARG A 118 -5.21 -13.54 -15.83
N ARG A 119 -5.19 -12.20 -15.74
CA ARG A 119 -4.04 -11.34 -16.06
C ARG A 119 -3.61 -10.35 -14.97
N VAL A 120 -4.17 -10.42 -13.77
CA VAL A 120 -3.77 -9.53 -12.67
C VAL A 120 -2.50 -10.05 -12.01
N ARG A 121 -1.44 -9.24 -12.02
CA ARG A 121 -0.16 -9.56 -11.36
C ARG A 121 -0.34 -9.57 -9.84
N ARG A 122 0.37 -10.48 -9.18
CA ARG A 122 0.28 -10.70 -7.75
C ARG A 122 1.65 -10.62 -7.10
N PHE A 123 1.68 -10.26 -5.82
CA PHE A 123 2.90 -10.29 -5.02
C PHE A 123 2.65 -10.96 -3.67
N GLY A 124 3.62 -11.75 -3.22
CA GLY A 124 3.62 -12.36 -1.90
C GLY A 124 4.44 -11.55 -0.90
N ILE A 125 4.34 -11.91 0.38
CA ILE A 125 5.32 -11.54 1.40
C ILE A 125 5.95 -12.84 1.90
N GLU A 126 7.26 -12.99 1.73
CA GLU A 126 7.96 -14.07 2.44
C GLU A 126 7.89 -13.73 3.93
N VAL A 127 7.21 -14.61 4.66
CA VAL A 127 7.23 -14.66 6.12
C VAL A 127 8.42 -15.55 6.44
N GLN A 128 9.49 -14.97 6.99
CA GLN A 128 10.53 -15.77 7.65
C GLN A 128 9.96 -16.31 8.98
#